data_AF-A0A966SGP7-F1
#
_entry.id   AF-A0A966SGP7-F1
#
_cell.length_a   1.000
_cell.length_b   1.000
_cell.length_c   1.000
_cell.angle_alpha   90.00
_cell.angle_beta   90.00
_cell.angle_gamma   90.00
#
_symmetry.space_group_name_H-M   'P 1'
#
loop_
_entity.id
_entity.type
_entity.pdbx_description
1 polymer ?
#
loop_
_entity_poly.entity_id
_entity_poly.type
_entity_poly.pdbx_seq_one_letter_code
_entity_poly.pdbx_strand_id
1 'polypeptide(L)'
;SPAATGAAPPPQALPANVKPYPLEVCLVTGLKLGTMGEPPVLIHEGQQLKFCCGACPPKFRADPAKYIEKLSALTKSAAPQTQNPQKQ
;
A
#
# COMPACT_ATOMS: atom_id res chain seq x y z
N SER A 1 -15.93 -0.95 -40.66
CA SER A 1 -15.46 0.01 -39.65
C SER A 1 -14.78 -0.73 -38.52
N PRO A 2 -13.48 -0.52 -38.24
CA PRO A 2 -12.81 -1.17 -37.12
C PRO A 2 -12.80 -0.31 -35.84
N ALA A 3 -12.61 -1.01 -34.72
CA ALA A 3 -12.07 -0.55 -33.42
C ALA A 3 -13.01 0.14 -32.41
N ALA A 4 -13.41 -0.65 -31.40
CA ALA A 4 -13.08 -0.35 -30.00
C ALA A 4 -13.17 -1.65 -29.18
N THR A 5 -12.06 -2.37 -29.12
CA THR A 5 -11.85 -3.48 -28.18
C THR A 5 -11.95 -2.93 -26.77
N GLY A 6 -13.05 -3.24 -26.07
CA GLY A 6 -13.21 -3.01 -24.64
C GLY A 6 -12.35 -4.00 -23.86
N ALA A 7 -11.04 -3.76 -23.80
CA ALA A 7 -10.18 -4.40 -22.84
C ALA A 7 -10.57 -3.85 -21.45
N ALA A 8 -11.25 -4.67 -20.66
CA ALA A 8 -11.26 -4.48 -19.21
C ALA A 8 -9.80 -4.28 -18.76
N PRO A 9 -9.49 -3.25 -17.96
CA PRO A 9 -8.13 -3.08 -17.48
C PRO A 9 -7.70 -4.37 -16.76
N PRO A 10 -6.46 -4.85 -16.97
CA PRO A 10 -5.94 -6.01 -16.24
C PRO A 10 -6.11 -5.78 -14.73
N PRO A 11 -6.21 -6.84 -13.91
CA PRO A 11 -6.39 -6.74 -12.48
C PRO A 11 -5.30 -5.87 -11.86
N GLN A 12 -5.64 -4.59 -11.67
CA GLN A 12 -4.93 -3.57 -10.90
C GLN A 12 -3.40 -3.59 -11.06
N ALA A 13 -2.91 -3.54 -12.30
CA ALA A 13 -1.50 -3.25 -12.54
C ALA A 13 -1.18 -1.83 -12.07
N LEU A 14 -0.28 -1.69 -11.10
CA LEU A 14 0.20 -0.39 -10.66
C LEU A 14 0.85 0.36 -11.83
N PRO A 15 0.68 1.69 -11.93
CA PRO A 15 1.40 2.47 -12.92
C PRO A 15 2.91 2.28 -12.72
N ALA A 16 3.68 2.17 -13.80
CA ALA A 16 5.13 1.96 -13.74
C ALA A 16 5.88 3.06 -12.94
N ASN A 17 5.28 4.26 -12.83
CA ASN A 17 5.83 5.39 -12.10
C ASN A 17 5.41 5.43 -10.61
N VAL A 18 4.77 4.38 -10.10
CA VAL A 18 4.32 4.29 -8.71
C VAL A 18 5.19 3.31 -7.94
N LYS A 19 5.75 3.78 -6.83
CA LYS A 19 6.47 2.94 -5.88
C LYS A 19 5.46 1.99 -5.22
N PRO A 20 5.68 0.67 -5.28
CA PRO A 20 4.79 -0.28 -4.64
C PRO A 20 4.80 -0.07 -3.12
N TYR A 21 3.72 -0.48 -2.46
CA TYR A 21 3.63 -0.35 -1.00
C TYR A 21 4.59 -1.36 -0.35
N PRO A 22 5.61 -0.89 0.39
CA PRO A 22 6.71 -1.75 0.86
C PRO A 22 6.41 -2.54 2.14
N LEU A 23 5.27 -2.30 2.79
CA LEU A 23 4.91 -2.98 4.04
C LEU A 23 3.85 -4.05 3.82
N GLU A 24 3.89 -5.11 4.64
CA GLU A 24 2.85 -6.14 4.72
C GLU A 24 1.72 -5.78 5.72
N VAL A 25 1.85 -4.64 6.40
CA VAL A 25 0.90 -4.14 7.40
C VAL A 25 0.26 -2.82 6.97
N CYS A 26 -0.94 -2.54 7.46
CA CYS A 26 -1.65 -1.29 7.23
C CYS A 26 -0.91 -0.11 7.87
N LEU A 27 -0.67 0.94 7.10
CA LEU A 27 0.03 2.13 7.58
C LEU A 27 -0.71 2.85 8.73
N VAL A 28 -2.04 2.77 8.70
CA VAL A 28 -2.92 3.45 9.66
C VAL A 28 -2.98 2.67 10.97
N THR A 29 -3.34 1.37 10.90
CA THR A 29 -3.65 0.54 12.07
C THR A 29 -2.50 -0.38 12.50
N GLY A 30 -1.55 -0.69 11.61
CA GLY A 30 -0.51 -1.69 11.84
C GLY A 30 -0.96 -3.15 11.66
N LEU A 31 -2.20 -3.40 11.23
CA LEU A 31 -2.72 -4.75 11.03
C LEU A 31 -2.24 -5.36 9.71
N LYS A 32 -2.00 -6.68 9.68
CA LYS A 32 -1.64 -7.43 8.47
C LYS A 32 -2.67 -7.21 7.36
N LEU A 33 -2.19 -6.83 6.17
CA LEU A 33 -3.02 -6.70 4.99
C LEU A 33 -3.59 -8.06 4.57
N GLY A 34 -4.80 -8.07 3.99
CA GLY A 34 -5.43 -9.30 3.51
C GLY A 34 -6.21 -10.09 4.56
N THR A 35 -6.01 -9.81 5.85
CA THR A 35 -6.75 -10.47 6.95
C THR A 35 -8.23 -10.08 7.02
N MET A 36 -8.59 -8.94 6.42
CA MET A 36 -9.94 -8.35 6.43
C MET A 36 -10.56 -8.32 5.02
N GLY A 37 -10.05 -9.14 4.11
CA GLY A 37 -10.44 -9.16 2.69
C GLY A 37 -9.49 -8.38 1.79
N GLU A 38 -9.99 -7.97 0.63
CA GLU A 38 -9.21 -7.29 -0.40
C GLU A 38 -8.66 -5.94 0.12
N PRO A 39 -7.33 -5.75 0.20
CA PRO A 39 -6.76 -4.52 0.75
C PRO A 39 -7.02 -3.33 -0.18
N PRO A 40 -7.73 -2.28 0.26
CA PRO A 40 -7.88 -1.09 -0.57
C PRO A 40 -6.52 -0.43 -0.82
N VAL A 41 -6.35 0.03 -2.06
CA VAL A 41 -5.13 0.67 -2.56
C VAL A 41 -5.40 2.15 -2.81
N LEU A 42 -4.46 3.01 -2.40
CA LEU A 42 -4.46 4.45 -2.70
C LEU A 42 -3.08 4.83 -3.24
N ILE A 43 -3.03 5.63 -4.29
CA ILE A 43 -1.78 6.21 -4.78
C ILE A 43 -1.72 7.65 -4.28
N HIS A 44 -0.65 8.00 -3.57
CA HIS A 44 -0.40 9.34 -3.06
C HIS A 44 1.01 9.77 -3.48
N GLU A 45 1.13 10.83 -4.27
CA GLU A 45 2.43 11.36 -4.72
C GLU A 45 3.36 10.31 -5.37
N GLY A 46 2.79 9.38 -6.14
CA GLY A 46 3.57 8.29 -6.75
C GLY A 46 3.98 7.18 -5.77
N GLN A 47 3.49 7.20 -4.54
CA GLN A 47 3.62 6.10 -3.57
C GLN A 47 2.30 5.32 -3.49
N GLN A 48 2.36 4.01 -3.74
CA GLN A 48 1.25 3.13 -3.43
C GLN A 48 1.13 2.96 -1.93
N LEU A 49 -0.09 3.02 -1.44
CA LEU A 49 -0.49 2.78 -0.05
C LEU A 49 -1.55 1.69 -0.04
N LYS A 50 -1.37 0.69 0.82
CA LYS A 50 -2.35 -0.38 1.03
C LYS A 50 -2.88 -0.32 2.45
N PHE A 51 -4.17 -0.59 2.62
CA PHE A 51 -4.79 -0.60 3.93
C PHE A 51 -5.50 -1.91 4.23
N CYS A 52 -5.73 -2.19 5.51
CA CYS A 52 -6.43 -3.40 5.92
C CYS A 52 -7.94 -3.32 5.64
N CYS A 53 -8.53 -2.13 5.56
CA CYS A 53 -9.98 -1.98 5.35
C CYS A 53 -10.33 -0.61 4.74
N GLY A 54 -11.57 -0.49 4.23
CA GLY A 54 -12.09 0.74 3.60
C GLY A 54 -12.21 1.95 4.53
N ALA A 55 -12.13 1.75 5.85
CA ALA A 55 -12.14 2.84 6.84
C ALA A 55 -10.75 3.49 7.05
N CYS A 56 -9.68 2.91 6.49
CA CYS A 56 -8.32 3.43 6.65
C CYS A 56 -7.94 4.54 5.65
N PRO A 57 -8.31 4.49 4.35
CA PRO A 57 -8.07 5.61 3.43
C PRO A 57 -8.54 6.99 3.93
N PRO A 58 -9.76 7.16 4.51
CA PRO A 58 -10.16 8.46 5.04
C PRO A 58 -9.32 8.89 6.26
N LYS A 59 -8.89 7.94 7.11
CA LYS A 59 -7.97 8.22 8.21
C LYS A 59 -6.61 8.69 7.70
N PHE A 60 -6.09 8.06 6.65
CA PHE A 60 -4.86 8.49 6.00
C PHE A 60 -4.99 9.91 5.43
N ARG A 61 -6.09 10.20 4.74
CA ARG A 61 -6.34 11.52 4.12
C ARG A 61 -6.51 12.64 5.14
N ALA A 62 -6.87 12.34 6.39
CA ALA A 62 -6.94 13.33 7.45
C ALA A 62 -5.54 13.88 7.82
N ASP A 63 -4.52 13.01 7.83
CA ASP A 63 -3.15 13.37 8.23
C ASP A 63 -2.09 12.67 7.36
N PRO A 64 -2.06 12.91 6.03
CA PRO A 64 -1.20 12.15 5.12
C PRO A 64 0.28 12.30 5.47
N ALA A 65 0.74 13.50 5.83
CA ALA A 65 2.13 13.77 6.19
C ALA A 65 2.61 12.88 7.36
N LYS A 66 1.81 12.75 8.42
CA LYS A 66 2.11 11.89 9.59
C LYS A 66 2.30 10.43 9.18
N TYR A 67 1.43 9.93 8.30
CA TYR A 67 1.49 8.55 7.84
C TYR A 67 2.63 8.33 6.84
N ILE A 68 2.94 9.29 5.98
CA ILE A 68 4.08 9.22 5.06
C ILE A 68 5.42 9.22 5.83
N GLU A 69 5.57 10.06 6.85
CA GLU A 69 6.73 9.99 7.75
C GLU A 69 6.84 8.62 8.44
N LYS A 70 5.72 8.12 8.96
CA LYS A 70 5.66 6.78 9.57
C LYS A 70 6.03 5.70 8.57
N LEU A 71 5.57 5.78 7.33
CA LEU A 71 5.93 4.83 6.27
C LEU A 71 7.43 4.90 5.99
N SER A 72 7.99 6.10 5.86
CA SER A 72 9.44 6.28 5.68
C SER A 72 10.23 5.66 6.83
N ALA A 73 9.80 5.87 8.07
CA ALA A 73 10.45 5.28 9.25
C ALA A 73 10.38 3.75 9.25
N LEU A 74 9.20 3.17 8.99
CA LEU A 74 9.01 1.71 8.93
C LEU A 74 9.78 1.06 7.77
N THR A 75 9.96 1.78 6.66
CA THR A 75 10.60 1.27 5.44
C THR A 75 12.10 1.47 5.42
N LYS A 76 12.61 2.51 6.07
CA LYS A 76 14.05 2.67 6.34
C LYS A 76 14.61 1.52 7.17
N SER A 77 13.76 0.84 7.94
CA SER A 77 14.11 -0.40 8.65
C SER A 77 13.87 -1.68 7.84
N ALA A 78 13.30 -1.61 6.63
CA ALA A 78 12.80 -2.76 5.88
C ALA A 78 13.48 -3.03 4.52
N ALA A 79 14.78 -2.74 4.37
CA ALA A 79 15.59 -3.18 3.24
C ALA A 79 16.86 -3.91 3.71
N PRO A 80 17.28 -5.01 3.06
CA PRO A 80 16.60 -6.29 3.03
C PRO A 80 16.83 -7.04 4.36
N GLN A 81 15.78 -7.27 5.14
CA GLN A 81 15.86 -8.31 6.16
C GLN A 81 15.55 -9.64 5.46
N THR A 82 16.59 -10.33 4.97
CA THR A 82 16.62 -11.78 5.23
C THR A 82 16.23 -11.92 6.69
N GLN A 83 15.19 -12.72 6.97
CA GLN A 83 14.77 -13.08 8.31
C GLN A 83 15.98 -13.02 9.24
N ASN A 84 15.93 -12.21 10.29
CA ASN A 84 16.76 -12.55 11.43
C ASN A 84 16.06 -12.17 12.74
N PRO A 85 16.19 -13.05 13.74
CA PRO A 85 15.16 -13.35 14.72
C PRO A 85 15.22 -12.38 15.90
N GLN A 86 14.06 -12.02 16.43
CA GLN A 86 13.89 -11.56 17.81
C GLN A 86 12.40 -11.75 18.11
N LYS A 87 11.96 -12.47 19.13
CA LYS A 87 12.58 -12.87 20.39
C LYS A 87 11.52 -13.74 21.11
N GLN A 88 11.87 -14.93 21.59
CA GLN A 88 11.86 -15.30 23.02
C GLN A 88 12.26 -16.76 23.21
#